data_AF-A0A2E8S8R7-F1
#
_entry.id   AF-A0A2E8S8R7-F1
#
_cell.length_a   1.000
_cell.length_b   1.000
_cell.length_c   1.000
_cell.angle_alpha   90.00
_cell.angle_beta   90.00
_cell.angle_gamma   90.00
#
_symmetry.space_group_name_H-M   'P 1'
#
loop_
_entity.id
_entity.type
_entity.pdbx_description
1 polymer ?
#
loop_
_entity_poly.entity_id
_entity_poly.type
_entity_poly.pdbx_seq_one_letter_code
_entity_poly.pdbx_strand_id
1 'polypeptide(L)'
;MELFWRARRKGERLILSSGPGQEEEVGGVRETKTGFDAFAKTFGYDPGRAQKDIPSMNEAKSFVEAFRPWELFTDIEGLEPESEVRSED
;
A
#
# COMPACT_ATOMS: atom_id res chain seq x y z
N MET A 1 -3.66 7.38 14.60
CA MET A 1 -2.87 6.94 13.44
C MET A 1 -3.70 5.89 12.74
N GLU A 2 -3.85 6.01 11.43
CA GLU A 2 -4.69 5.14 10.60
C GLU A 2 -3.84 4.61 9.45
N LEU A 3 -4.10 3.39 9.03
CA LEU A 3 -3.45 2.77 7.88
C LEU A 3 -4.56 2.17 7.03
N PHE A 4 -4.79 2.72 5.84
CA PHE A 4 -5.94 2.33 5.03
C PHE A 4 -5.60 2.30 3.55
N TRP A 5 -6.35 1.49 2.81
CA TRP A 5 -6.32 1.50 1.36
C TRP A 5 -7.23 2.60 0.83
N ARG A 6 -6.73 3.38 -0.11
CA ARG A 6 -7.48 4.40 -0.84
C ARG A 6 -7.57 4.04 -2.31
N ALA A 7 -8.79 3.99 -2.84
CA ALA A 7 -9.02 3.73 -4.25
C ALA A 7 -8.43 4.86 -5.12
N ARG A 8 -7.86 4.47 -6.26
CA ARG A 8 -7.44 5.35 -7.36
C ARG A 8 -8.06 4.84 -8.65
N ARG A 9 -8.02 5.66 -9.71
CA ARG A 9 -8.55 5.29 -11.04
C ARG A 9 -8.05 3.93 -11.59
N LYS A 10 -6.84 3.48 -11.21
CA LYS A 10 -6.23 2.24 -11.70
C LYS A 10 -5.53 1.45 -10.58
N GLY A 11 -6.19 1.32 -9.43
CA GLY A 11 -5.69 0.52 -8.33
C GLY A 11 -5.94 1.17 -6.98
N GLU A 12 -5.10 0.86 -6.00
CA GLU A 12 -5.26 1.32 -4.63
C GLU A 12 -3.91 1.77 -4.07
N ARG A 13 -3.94 2.74 -3.15
CA ARG A 13 -2.77 3.23 -2.43
C ARG A 13 -2.91 2.92 -0.95
N LEU A 14 -1.84 2.42 -0.36
CA LEU A 14 -1.77 2.23 1.08
C LEU A 14 -1.30 3.54 1.70
N ILE A 15 -2.16 4.12 2.53
CA ILE A 15 -1.97 5.44 3.13
C ILE A 15 -1.77 5.28 4.62
N LEU A 16 -0.68 5.82 5.13
CA LEU A 16 -0.45 6.02 6.56
C LEU A 16 -0.87 7.45 6.92
N SER A 17 -1.86 7.61 7.78
CA SER A 17 -2.33 8.90 8.29
C SER A 17 -1.92 9.08 9.75
N SER A 18 -1.09 10.09 10.01
CA SER A 18 -0.71 10.50 11.37
C SER A 18 -1.66 11.53 11.98
N GLY A 19 -2.58 12.06 11.18
CA GLY A 19 -3.56 13.07 11.58
C GLY A 19 -4.05 13.90 10.39
N PRO A 20 -4.94 14.87 10.61
CA PRO A 20 -5.50 15.70 9.54
C PRO A 20 -4.40 16.39 8.71
N GLY A 21 -4.38 16.13 7.39
CA GLY A 21 -3.40 16.68 6.47
C GLY A 21 -2.00 16.05 6.53
N GLN A 22 -1.80 15.02 7.35
CA GLN A 22 -0.54 14.28 7.47
C GLN A 22 -0.73 12.84 6.98
N GLU A 23 -0.81 12.70 5.66
CA GLU A 23 -0.90 11.42 4.97
C GLU A 23 0.38 11.12 4.20
N GLU A 24 0.82 9.87 4.23
CA GLU A 24 1.96 9.37 3.47
C GLU A 24 1.53 8.12 2.66
N GLU A 25 1.90 8.08 1.38
CA GLU A 25 1.72 6.87 0.56
C GLU A 25 2.89 5.93 0.85
N VAL A 26 2.62 4.83 1.54
CA VAL A 26 3.64 3.86 1.96
C VAL A 26 3.70 2.64 1.03
N GLY A 27 2.73 2.50 0.12
CA GLY A 27 2.71 1.43 -0.88
C GLY A 27 1.51 1.54 -1.79
N GLY A 28 1.35 0.57 -2.68
CA GLY A 28 0.21 0.54 -3.56
C GLY A 28 0.14 -0.66 -4.48
N VAL A 29 -1.03 -0.80 -5.07
CA VAL A 29 -1.32 -1.73 -6.16
C VAL A 29 -1.78 -0.94 -7.36
N ARG A 30 -1.35 -1.35 -8.55
CA ARG A 30 -1.74 -0.74 -9.81
C ARG A 30 -2.23 -1.78 -10.79
N GLU A 31 -3.38 -1.54 -11.40
CA GLU A 31 -3.90 -2.35 -12.49
C GLU A 31 -3.09 -2.11 -13.79
N THR A 32 -2.74 -3.20 -14.46
CA THR A 32 -2.03 -3.25 -15.74
C THR A 32 -2.86 -4.02 -16.77
N LYS A 33 -2.36 -4.15 -18.01
CA LYS A 33 -3.07 -4.92 -19.05
C LYS A 33 -3.09 -6.43 -18.77
N THR A 34 -2.17 -6.91 -17.94
CA THR A 34 -1.85 -8.33 -17.73
C THR A 34 -2.12 -8.78 -16.29
N GLY A 35 -2.49 -7.87 -15.39
CA GLY A 35 -2.75 -8.15 -13.99
C GLY A 35 -2.56 -6.90 -13.13
N PHE A 36 -1.86 -7.06 -12.02
CA PHE A 36 -1.60 -6.02 -11.05
C PHE A 36 -0.11 -5.95 -10.70
N ASP A 37 0.41 -4.73 -10.60
CA ASP A 37 1.74 -4.48 -10.06
C ASP A 37 1.59 -4.02 -8.61
N ALA A 38 2.29 -4.66 -7.68
CA ALA A 38 2.38 -4.26 -6.28
C ALA A 38 3.73 -3.57 -6.01
N PHE A 39 3.72 -2.56 -5.14
CA PHE A 39 4.94 -1.90 -4.70
C PHE A 39 4.83 -1.35 -3.27
N ALA A 40 5.97 -1.30 -2.61
CA ALA A 40 6.21 -0.74 -1.29
C ALA A 40 7.17 0.45 -1.39
N LYS A 41 6.93 1.48 -0.56
CA LYS A 41 7.83 2.62 -0.40
C LYS A 41 8.91 2.26 0.62
N THR A 42 10.16 2.42 0.23
CA THR A 42 11.34 2.12 1.06
C THR A 42 12.34 3.28 1.00
N PHE A 43 13.21 3.40 2.01
CA PHE A 43 14.35 4.32 1.95
C PHE A 43 15.51 3.66 1.21
N GLY A 44 15.51 3.80 -0.13
CA GLY A 44 16.57 3.26 -0.99
C GLY A 44 16.15 2.05 -1.82
N TYR A 45 17.14 1.35 -2.38
CA TYR A 45 16.90 0.19 -3.23
C TYR A 45 16.67 -1.06 -2.40
N ASP A 46 15.47 -1.61 -2.52
CA ASP A 46 15.13 -2.95 -2.05
C ASP A 46 14.53 -3.73 -3.24
N PRO A 47 15.16 -4.82 -3.70
CA PRO A 47 14.65 -5.61 -4.82
C PRO A 47 13.31 -6.30 -4.51
N GLY A 48 13.01 -6.56 -3.23
CA GLY A 48 11.78 -7.21 -2.77
C GLY A 48 10.60 -6.26 -2.62
N ARG A 49 10.79 -4.95 -2.79
CA ARG A 49 9.71 -3.97 -2.58
C ARG A 49 8.64 -3.97 -3.67
N ALA A 50 8.79 -4.70 -4.76
CA ALA A 50 7.85 -4.66 -5.87
C ALA A 50 7.76 -6.00 -6.61
N GLN A 51 6.55 -6.33 -7.04
CA GLN A 51 6.26 -7.50 -7.87
C GLN A 51 5.25 -7.13 -8.95
N LYS A 52 5.45 -7.64 -10.15
CA LYS A 52 4.62 -7.35 -11.34
C LYS A 52 3.75 -8.52 -11.72
N ASP A 53 2.75 -8.25 -12.55
CA ASP A 53 1.90 -9.25 -13.21
C ASP A 53 1.21 -10.22 -12.22
N ILE A 54 0.87 -9.71 -11.03
CA ILE A 54 0.12 -10.44 -10.00
C ILE A 54 -1.32 -10.61 -10.51
N PRO A 55 -1.92 -11.81 -10.41
CA PRO A 55 -3.16 -12.11 -11.13
C PRO A 55 -4.41 -11.44 -10.51
N SER A 56 -4.34 -10.93 -9.29
CA SER A 56 -5.48 -10.29 -8.63
C SER A 56 -5.10 -9.11 -7.74
N MET A 57 -6.05 -8.18 -7.55
CA MET A 57 -5.92 -7.06 -6.62
C MET A 57 -5.62 -7.55 -5.20
N ASN A 58 -6.36 -8.55 -4.73
CA ASN A 58 -6.21 -9.04 -3.35
C ASN A 58 -4.82 -9.63 -3.10
N GLU A 59 -4.31 -10.44 -4.02
CA GLU A 59 -2.95 -10.99 -3.91
C GLU A 59 -1.88 -9.90 -3.97
N ALA A 60 -2.09 -8.88 -4.82
CA ALA A 60 -1.19 -7.74 -4.90
C ALA A 60 -1.23 -6.89 -3.62
N LYS A 61 -2.38 -6.75 -2.97
CA LYS A 61 -2.49 -6.10 -1.65
C LYS A 61 -1.76 -6.94 -0.60
N SER A 62 -2.03 -8.24 -0.53
CA SER A 62 -1.34 -9.14 0.40
C SER A 62 0.18 -9.10 0.26
N PHE A 63 0.72 -8.91 -0.95
CA PHE A 63 2.15 -8.68 -1.14
C PHE A 63 2.64 -7.41 -0.43
N VAL A 64 1.94 -6.28 -0.60
CA VAL A 64 2.30 -5.02 0.06
C VAL A 64 2.16 -5.14 1.58
N GLU A 65 1.10 -5.79 2.06
CA GLU A 65 0.83 -5.97 3.48
C GLU A 65 1.87 -6.87 4.14
N ALA A 66 2.27 -7.97 3.48
CA ALA A 66 3.33 -8.84 3.97
C ALA A 66 4.71 -8.15 4.02
N PHE A 67 4.95 -7.18 3.15
CA PHE A 67 6.18 -6.38 3.17
C PHE A 67 6.20 -5.35 4.31
N ARG A 68 5.04 -4.96 4.85
CA ARG A 68 4.87 -4.02 5.98
C ARG A 68 5.62 -2.69 5.80
N PRO A 69 5.50 -1.99 4.66
CA PRO A 69 6.31 -0.79 4.38
C PRO A 69 6.05 0.38 5.32
N TRP A 70 4.89 0.43 5.99
CA TRP A 70 4.56 1.48 6.97
C TRP A 70 5.46 1.46 8.20
N GLU A 71 6.07 0.32 8.56
CA GLU A 71 6.98 0.21 9.71
C GLU A 71 8.25 1.07 9.53
N LEU A 72 8.55 1.50 8.30
CA LEU A 72 9.62 2.46 8.05
C LEU A 72 9.23 3.91 8.38
N PHE A 73 7.93 4.19 8.52
CA PHE A 73 7.37 5.54 8.66
C PHE A 73 6.73 5.79 10.03
N THR A 74 6.68 4.78 10.89
CA THR A 74 6.12 4.88 12.25
C THR A 74 6.79 3.88 13.20
N ASP A 75 6.91 4.26 14.46
CA ASP A 75 7.40 3.39 15.54
C ASP A 75 6.26 2.57 16.20
N ILE A 76 5.03 2.64 15.67
CA ILE A 76 3.89 1.89 16.21
C ILE A 76 3.98 0.41 15.79
N GLU A 77 4.15 -0.45 16.79
CA GLU A 77 4.11 -1.90 16.61
C GLU A 77 2.68 -2.42 16.40
N GLY A 78 2.53 -3.45 15.56
CA GLY A 78 1.24 -4.14 15.36
C GLY A 78 0.19 -3.32 14.60
N LEU A 79 0.57 -2.23 13.93
CA LEU A 79 -0.31 -1.51 13.02
C LEU A 79 -0.59 -2.39 11.80
N GLU A 80 -1.88 -2.55 11.48
CA GLU A 80 -2.37 -3.33 10.35
C GLU A 80 -3.30 -2.47 9.47
N PRO A 81 -3.35 -2.70 8.15
CA PRO A 81 -4.25 -1.98 7.27
C PRO A 81 -5.72 -2.26 7.60
N GLU A 82 -6.53 -1.21 7.52
CA GLU A 82 -7.98 -1.32 7.55
C GLU A 82 -8.49 -2.10 6.33
N SER A 83 -9.50 -2.95 6.56
CA SER A 83 -10.12 -3.76 5.51
C SER A 83 -10.95 -2.94 4.51
N GLU A 84 -11.47 -1.79 4.95
CA GLU A 84 -12.29 -0.91 4.12
C GLU A 84 -11.41 -0.06 3.19
N VAL A 85 -11.77 -0.04 1.91
CA VAL A 85 -11.13 0.83 0.92
C VAL A 85 -11.86 2.17 0.89
N ARG A 86 -11.15 3.25 1.20
CA ARG A 86 -11.69 4.60 1.16
C ARG A 86 -11.71 5.12 -0.28
N SER A 87 -12.81 5.73 -0.69
CA SER A 87 -12.90 6.40 -1.98
C SER A 87 -12.08 7.70 -1.97
N GLU A 88 -11.56 8.08 -3.13
CA GLU A 88 -11.09 9.44 -3.35
C GLU A 88 -12.31 10.25 -3.79
N ASP A 89 -12.79 11.16 -2.94
CA ASP A 89 -13.83 12.15 -3.28
C ASP A 89 -13.36 13.12 -4.37
#